data_AF-A0AAQ1KFI3-F1
#
_entry.id   AF-A0AAQ1KFI3-F1
#
_cell.length_a   1.000
_cell.length_b   1.000
_cell.length_c   1.000
_cell.angle_alpha   90.00
_cell.angle_beta   90.00
_cell.angle_gamma   90.00
#
_symmetry.space_group_name_H-M   'P 1'
#
loop_
_entity.id
_entity.type
_entity.pdbx_description
1 polymer ?
#
loop_
_entity_poly.entity_id
_entity_poly.type
_entity_poly.pdbx_seq_one_letter_code
_entity_poly.pdbx_strand_id
1 'polypeptide(L)'
;MTDLKHIAALCREAIEAGHAAATAQPDDGGSANLDHVVLTDLAGVRTASLKKAGIPVLFKGRFAGWFHLDAPFAGIGNRRAAGVQAMAKHLQAAGISCHVYYQMD
;
A
#
# COMPACT_ATOMS: atom_id res chain seq x y z
N MET A 1 16.55 10.42 -10.39
CA MET A 1 15.35 10.18 -11.22
C MET A 1 14.63 8.98 -10.61
N THR A 2 13.39 9.11 -10.16
CA THR A 2 12.65 8.02 -9.52
C THR A 2 12.38 6.89 -10.52
N ASP A 3 12.91 5.69 -10.27
CA ASP A 3 12.64 4.53 -11.14
C ASP A 3 11.28 3.92 -10.81
N LEU A 4 10.27 4.30 -11.60
CA LEU A 4 8.90 3.84 -11.40
C LEU A 4 8.70 2.35 -11.68
N LYS A 5 9.53 1.73 -12.53
CA LYS A 5 9.43 0.29 -12.82
C LYS A 5 9.93 -0.53 -11.63
N HIS A 6 11.02 -0.08 -11.01
CA HIS A 6 11.53 -0.68 -9.79
C HIS A 6 10.50 -0.58 -8.65
N ILE A 7 9.89 0.60 -8.46
CA ILE A 7 8.82 0.78 -7.46
C ILE A 7 7.62 -0.13 -7.75
N ALA A 8 7.22 -0.30 -9.00
CA ALA A 8 6.13 -1.21 -9.36
C ALA A 8 6.44 -2.68 -9.02
N ALA A 9 7.68 -3.12 -9.23
CA ALA A 9 8.12 -4.46 -8.81
C ALA A 9 8.04 -4.63 -7.29
N LEU A 10 8.56 -3.66 -6.53
CA LEU A 10 8.48 -3.66 -5.07
C LEU A 10 7.04 -3.63 -4.55
N CYS A 11 6.13 -2.89 -5.18
CA CYS A 11 4.71 -2.88 -4.81
C CYS A 11 4.07 -4.26 -4.97
N ARG A 12 4.41 -4.98 -6.05
CA ARG A 12 3.91 -6.34 -6.28
C ARG A 12 4.43 -7.31 -5.22
N GLU A 13 5.72 -7.28 -4.92
CA GLU A 13 6.30 -8.09 -3.84
C GLU A 13 5.69 -7.76 -2.48
N ALA A 14 5.47 -6.46 -2.20
CA ALA A 14 4.84 -6.01 -0.96
C ALA A 14 3.38 -6.47 -0.84
N ILE A 15 2.64 -6.55 -1.96
CA ILE A 15 1.29 -7.11 -1.99
C ILE A 15 1.32 -8.62 -1.68
N GLU A 16 2.26 -9.38 -2.24
CA GLU A 16 2.43 -10.80 -1.91
C GLU A 16 2.74 -11.00 -0.42
N ALA A 17 3.65 -10.18 0.15
CA ALA A 17 3.94 -10.18 1.57
C ALA A 17 2.70 -9.84 2.41
N GLY A 18 1.89 -8.88 1.96
CA GLY A 18 0.62 -8.51 2.58
C GLY A 18 -0.41 -9.64 2.54
N HIS A 19 -0.54 -10.35 1.43
CA HIS A 19 -1.42 -11.52 1.33
C HIS A 19 -1.01 -12.63 2.30
N ALA A 20 0.28 -12.92 2.41
CA ALA A 20 0.79 -13.91 3.35
C ALA A 20 0.48 -13.52 4.80
N ALA A 21 0.72 -12.25 5.17
CA ALA A 21 0.45 -11.74 6.52
C ALA A 21 -1.04 -11.72 6.87
N ALA A 22 -1.90 -11.29 5.94
CA ALA A 22 -3.35 -11.32 6.13
C ALA A 22 -3.87 -12.76 6.30
N THR A 23 -3.43 -13.69 5.45
CA THR A 23 -3.87 -15.10 5.53
C THR A 23 -3.48 -15.76 6.85
N ALA A 24 -2.38 -15.33 7.47
CA ALA A 24 -1.93 -15.84 8.77
C ALA A 24 -2.75 -15.32 9.96
N GLN A 25 -3.61 -14.30 9.77
CA GLN A 25 -4.42 -13.74 10.85
C GLN A 25 -5.80 -14.42 10.94
N PRO A 26 -6.23 -14.80 12.16
CA PRO A 26 -7.61 -15.22 12.39
C PRO A 26 -8.58 -14.07 12.10
N ASP A 27 -9.83 -14.44 11.82
CA ASP A 27 -10.90 -13.46 11.71
C ASP A 27 -11.28 -12.99 13.12
N ASP A 28 -11.25 -11.69 13.34
CA ASP A 28 -11.56 -11.06 14.63
C ASP A 28 -12.97 -10.46 14.67
N GLY A 29 -13.72 -10.53 13.57
CA GLY A 29 -15.04 -9.90 13.43
C GLY A 29 -15.02 -8.36 13.46
N GLY A 30 -13.84 -7.73 13.39
CA GLY A 30 -13.69 -6.27 13.40
C GLY A 30 -14.07 -5.63 12.07
N SER A 31 -14.51 -4.37 12.05
CA SER A 31 -14.98 -3.72 10.81
C SER A 31 -13.92 -3.00 9.99
N ALA A 32 -12.69 -2.83 10.50
CA ALA A 32 -11.67 -2.01 9.85
C ALA A 32 -11.29 -2.57 8.46
N ASN A 33 -11.89 -1.99 7.42
CA ASN A 33 -11.84 -2.50 6.05
C ASN A 33 -11.29 -1.47 5.04
N LEU A 34 -10.88 -0.30 5.52
CA LEU A 34 -10.43 0.82 4.69
C LEU A 34 -8.94 1.14 4.84
N ASP A 35 -8.19 0.39 5.65
CA ASP A 35 -6.74 0.58 5.77
C ASP A 35 -6.02 0.34 4.44
N HIS A 36 -5.01 1.16 4.16
CA HIS A 36 -4.16 1.03 2.96
C HIS A 36 -2.82 1.74 3.13
N VAL A 37 -1.90 1.53 2.18
CA VAL A 37 -0.57 2.16 2.17
C VAL A 37 -0.60 3.44 1.34
N VAL A 38 0.13 4.46 1.77
CA VAL A 38 0.33 5.71 1.04
C VAL A 38 1.80 5.87 0.69
N LEU A 39 2.12 5.93 -0.60
CA LEU A 39 3.44 6.35 -1.07
C LEU A 39 3.61 7.84 -0.87
N THR A 40 4.79 8.24 -0.41
CA THR A 40 5.17 9.64 -0.16
C THR A 40 6.38 10.04 -1.03
N ASP A 41 6.71 11.33 -1.03
CA ASP A 41 7.87 11.91 -1.75
C ASP A 41 7.87 11.74 -3.28
N LEU A 42 6.71 11.56 -3.90
CA LEU A 42 6.54 11.50 -5.36
C LEU A 42 6.07 12.84 -5.95
N ALA A 43 6.54 13.96 -5.40
CA ALA A 43 6.17 15.29 -5.87
C ALA A 43 6.53 15.48 -7.35
N GLY A 44 5.62 16.06 -8.14
CA GLY A 44 5.80 16.23 -9.58
C GLY A 44 5.49 14.99 -10.43
N VAL A 45 5.30 13.81 -9.82
CA VAL A 45 4.87 12.59 -10.54
C VAL A 45 3.37 12.64 -10.79
N ARG A 46 2.93 12.25 -11.99
CA ARG A 46 1.51 12.17 -12.35
C ARG A 46 0.96 10.77 -12.05
N THR A 47 -0.28 10.69 -11.58
CA THR A 47 -0.98 9.41 -11.36
C THR A 47 -0.95 8.51 -12.61
N ALA A 48 -1.11 9.10 -13.80
CA ALA A 48 -1.04 8.36 -15.07
C ALA A 48 0.33 7.69 -15.30
N SER A 49 1.43 8.34 -14.89
CA SER A 49 2.77 7.77 -15.00
C SER A 49 2.96 6.59 -14.05
N LEU A 50 2.43 6.67 -12.82
CA LEU A 50 2.45 5.59 -11.84
C LEU A 50 1.66 4.38 -12.34
N LYS A 51 0.42 4.60 -12.80
CA LYS A 51 -0.43 3.54 -13.36
C LYS A 51 0.20 2.90 -14.60
N LYS A 52 0.78 3.71 -15.50
CA LYS A 52 1.51 3.19 -16.68
C LYS A 52 2.73 2.35 -16.30
N ALA A 53 3.38 2.66 -15.17
CA ALA A 53 4.49 1.87 -14.65
C ALA A 53 4.05 0.58 -13.95
N GLY A 54 2.74 0.38 -13.72
CA GLY A 54 2.20 -0.79 -13.03
C GLY A 54 2.07 -0.62 -11.51
N ILE A 55 2.18 0.59 -10.98
CA ILE A 55 1.98 0.86 -9.55
C ILE A 55 0.46 0.88 -9.28
N PRO A 56 -0.04 0.10 -8.30
CA PRO A 56 -1.47 -0.08 -8.04
C PRO A 56 -2.03 1.13 -7.27
N VAL A 57 -2.11 2.29 -7.92
CA VAL A 57 -2.64 3.51 -7.30
C VAL A 57 -4.15 3.49 -7.27
N LEU A 58 -4.72 3.54 -6.07
CA LEU A 58 -6.15 3.67 -5.80
C LEU A 58 -6.61 5.10 -6.10
N PHE A 59 -6.12 6.09 -5.35
CA PHE A 59 -6.37 7.52 -5.58
C PHE A 59 -5.18 8.40 -5.19
N LYS A 60 -5.19 9.64 -5.68
CA LYS A 60 -4.19 10.65 -5.31
C LYS A 60 -4.55 11.25 -3.95
N GLY A 61 -3.57 11.35 -3.05
CA GLY A 61 -3.77 11.90 -1.71
C GLY A 61 -3.91 13.42 -1.70
N ARG A 62 -4.26 13.95 -0.52
CA ARG A 62 -4.44 15.39 -0.29
C ARG A 62 -3.13 16.18 -0.48
N PHE A 63 -1.99 15.59 -0.10
CA PHE A 63 -0.69 16.24 -0.17
C PHE A 63 0.02 15.96 -1.50
N ALA A 64 0.85 16.92 -1.93
CA ALA A 64 1.62 16.77 -3.15
C ALA A 64 2.56 15.57 -3.05
N GLY A 65 2.55 14.71 -4.07
CA GLY A 65 3.38 13.49 -4.09
C GLY A 65 2.84 12.34 -3.24
N TRP A 66 1.64 12.45 -2.68
CA TRP A 66 1.00 11.34 -1.95
C TRP A 66 0.08 10.54 -2.86
N PHE A 67 0.23 9.23 -2.82
CA PHE A 67 -0.57 8.29 -3.62
C PHE A 67 -0.99 7.10 -2.78
N HIS A 68 -2.29 6.92 -2.64
CA HIS A 68 -2.88 5.80 -1.91
C HIS A 68 -2.82 4.58 -2.82
N LEU A 69 -2.25 3.50 -2.31
CA LEU A 69 -2.14 2.23 -3.00
C LEU A 69 -3.38 1.37 -2.73
N ASP A 70 -3.69 0.53 -3.70
CA ASP A 70 -4.64 -0.54 -3.49
C ASP A 70 -4.09 -1.52 -2.45
N ALA A 71 -5.00 -2.05 -1.64
CA ALA A 71 -4.70 -3.01 -0.58
C ALA A 71 -5.67 -4.20 -0.74
N PRO A 72 -5.41 -5.10 -1.71
CA PRO A 72 -6.31 -6.18 -2.09
C PRO A 72 -6.28 -7.35 -1.08
N PHE A 73 -6.13 -7.05 0.21
CA PHE A 73 -6.07 -8.07 1.26
C PHE A 73 -7.50 -8.46 1.65
N ALA A 74 -7.79 -9.75 1.58
CA ALA A 74 -9.09 -10.28 1.99
C ALA A 74 -9.31 -10.10 3.50
N GLY A 75 -10.57 -9.95 3.90
CA GLY A 75 -10.98 -9.80 5.30
C GLY A 75 -11.04 -8.37 5.80
N ILE A 76 -11.37 -8.25 7.08
CA ILE A 76 -11.64 -7.02 7.83
C ILE A 76 -10.85 -7.05 9.14
N GLY A 77 -10.81 -5.93 9.87
CA GLY A 77 -10.15 -5.86 11.17
C GLY A 77 -8.65 -6.18 11.12
N ASN A 78 -8.20 -6.97 12.09
CA ASN A 78 -6.80 -7.38 12.25
C ASN A 78 -6.22 -8.03 10.98
N ARG A 79 -7.03 -8.75 10.20
CA ARG A 79 -6.56 -9.39 8.97
C ARG A 79 -6.12 -8.37 7.94
N ARG A 80 -6.95 -7.34 7.71
CA ARG A 80 -6.61 -6.27 6.78
C ARG A 80 -5.42 -5.47 7.30
N ALA A 81 -5.44 -5.11 8.59
CA ALA A 81 -4.36 -4.36 9.22
C ALA A 81 -3.01 -5.07 9.07
N ALA A 82 -2.95 -6.38 9.30
CA ALA A 82 -1.73 -7.17 9.15
C ALA A 82 -1.20 -7.16 7.71
N GLY A 83 -2.08 -7.30 6.72
CA GLY A 83 -1.67 -7.23 5.30
C GLY A 83 -1.10 -5.86 4.93
N VAL A 84 -1.78 -4.77 5.33
CA VAL A 84 -1.34 -3.40 5.06
C VAL A 84 -0.03 -3.06 5.77
N GLN A 85 0.13 -3.50 7.03
CA GLN A 85 1.37 -3.32 7.79
C GLN A 85 2.54 -4.08 7.15
N ALA A 86 2.33 -5.33 6.72
CA ALA A 86 3.36 -6.11 6.05
C ALA A 86 3.77 -5.48 4.71
N MET A 87 2.80 -5.01 3.93
CA MET A 87 3.05 -4.28 2.69
C MET A 87 3.90 -3.02 2.94
N ALA A 88 3.52 -2.18 3.90
CA ALA A 88 4.27 -0.97 4.24
C ALA A 88 5.70 -1.30 4.73
N LYS A 89 5.85 -2.33 5.57
CA LYS A 89 7.15 -2.76 6.08
C LYS A 89 8.08 -3.25 4.96
N HIS A 90 7.56 -4.00 3.99
CA HIS A 90 8.34 -4.44 2.82
C HIS A 90 8.86 -3.25 2.01
N LEU A 91 7.99 -2.28 1.72
CA LEU A 91 8.35 -1.08 0.96
C LEU A 91 9.38 -0.23 1.71
N GLN A 92 9.19 0.00 3.01
CA GLN A 92 10.13 0.76 3.84
C GLN A 92 11.50 0.08 3.94
N ALA A 93 11.54 -1.25 4.06
CA ALA A 93 12.79 -2.02 4.06
C ALA A 93 13.55 -1.89 2.73
N ALA A 94 12.84 -1.69 1.62
CA ALA A 94 13.41 -1.40 0.30
C ALA A 94 13.75 0.10 0.10
N GLY A 95 13.63 0.93 1.13
CA GLY A 95 13.92 2.37 1.07
C GLY A 95 12.85 3.22 0.41
N ILE A 96 11.65 2.69 0.19
CA ILE A 96 10.52 3.44 -0.34
C ILE A 96 9.84 4.22 0.78
N SER A 97 9.69 5.53 0.57
CA SER A 97 8.96 6.43 1.47
C SER A 97 7.46 6.11 1.40
N CYS A 98 6.90 5.57 2.49
CA CYS A 98 5.47 5.31 2.63
C CYS A 98 5.02 5.18 4.09
N HIS A 99 3.72 5.29 4.34
CA HIS A 99 3.10 5.02 5.65
C HIS A 99 1.77 4.29 5.50
N VAL A 100 1.30 3.67 6.59
CA VAL A 100 -0.06 3.11 6.66
C VAL A 100 -1.03 4.23 6.96
N TYR A 101 -2.07 4.37 6.14
CA TYR A 101 -3.22 5.19 6.42
C TYR A 101 -4.30 4.32 7.05
N TYR A 102 -4.53 4.54 8.34
CA TYR A 102 -5.64 3.94 9.07
C TYR A 102 -6.87 4.82 8.90
N GLN A 103 -7.92 4.27 8.30
CA GLN A 103 -9.19 4.96 8.25
C GLN A 103 -10.04 4.43 9.41
N MET A 104 -10.20 5.27 10.43
CA MET A 104 -11.17 5.02 11.49
C MET A 104 -12.57 5.10 10.86
N ASP A 105 -13.33 4.00 10.98
CA ASP A 105 -14.75 3.91 10.66
C ASP A 105 -15.59 4.70 11.69
#